data_AF-A0A955DPH1-F1
#
_entry.id   AF-A0A955DPH1-F1
#
_cell.length_a   1.000
_cell.length_b   1.000
_cell.length_c   1.000
_cell.angle_alpha   90.00
_cell.angle_beta   90.00
_cell.angle_gamma   90.00
#
_symmetry.space_group_name_H-M   'P 1'
#
loop_
_entity.id
_entity.type
_entity.pdbx_description
1 polymer ?
#
loop_
_entity_poly.entity_id
_entity_poly.type
_entity_poly.pdbx_seq_one_letter_code
_entity_poly.pdbx_strand_id
1 'polypeptide(L)'
;MTVINLGIPNTSAPPSTTAIGTDTLWGLDVHALHDRLWAARGLTIVRPGTTLTETARGTFVLVNHHDLIVDATLESMAQTLSPRIRLCRLDLYSKHGPNFTEVLETDADDRLLRLTRRYTPQRTSSGHVMMTRDASLARRWCATEDAHHASVQVRRCVDVHQYARRDMSGILHSAASFSAARRMLPSLLSMVALSAPELGVVSIGVGVWAPATMVIPRGARIVGPVWIGSGVAVHAGDRIIGPAIVFDQPDRGERDRESDGFGGSAGIETEAQEAPRVLALPAR
;
A
#
# COMPACT_ATOMS: atom_id res chain seq x y z
N MET A 1 -7.42 -36.10 17.84
CA MET A 1 -6.88 -35.33 16.71
C MET A 1 -7.97 -34.34 16.32
N THR A 2 -7.83 -33.09 16.76
CA THR A 2 -8.93 -32.10 16.72
C THR A 2 -8.70 -31.18 15.53
N VAL A 3 -9.56 -31.30 14.52
CA VAL A 3 -9.58 -30.42 13.34
C VAL A 3 -10.41 -29.19 13.72
N ILE A 4 -9.76 -28.05 13.90
CA ILE A 4 -10.43 -26.76 14.10
C ILE A 4 -10.69 -26.18 12.71
N ASN A 5 -11.95 -26.20 12.29
CA ASN A 5 -12.39 -25.58 11.04
C ASN A 5 -12.54 -24.06 11.27
N LEU A 6 -11.54 -23.29 10.86
CA LEU A 6 -11.58 -21.83 10.85
C LEU A 6 -12.40 -21.39 9.62
N GLY A 7 -13.71 -21.21 9.80
CA GLY A 7 -14.59 -20.69 8.76
C GLY A 7 -14.12 -19.32 8.27
N ILE A 8 -13.66 -19.26 7.02
CA ILE A 8 -13.31 -18.01 6.35
C ILE A 8 -14.62 -17.25 6.09
N PRO A 9 -14.79 -15.98 6.52
CA PRO A 9 -15.98 -15.22 6.23
C PRO A 9 -16.09 -14.98 4.71
N ASN A 10 -17.28 -15.25 4.16
CA ASN A 10 -17.65 -14.95 2.78
C ASN A 10 -17.36 -13.48 2.48
N THR A 11 -16.29 -13.23 1.75
CA THR A 11 -15.92 -11.87 1.38
C THR A 11 -16.65 -11.46 0.10
N SER A 12 -17.38 -10.36 0.17
CA SER A 12 -17.97 -9.68 -0.99
C SER A 12 -16.92 -9.45 -2.08
N ALA A 13 -17.28 -9.71 -3.34
CA ALA A 13 -16.42 -9.52 -4.49
C ALA A 13 -15.90 -8.06 -4.59
N PRO A 14 -14.61 -7.86 -4.94
CA PRO A 14 -14.05 -6.52 -5.09
C PRO A 14 -14.62 -5.80 -6.33
N PRO A 15 -14.74 -4.46 -6.31
CA PRO A 15 -15.12 -3.69 -7.49
C PRO A 15 -14.06 -3.84 -8.59
N SER A 16 -14.50 -4.09 -9.81
CA SER A 16 -13.64 -4.29 -10.98
C SER A 16 -13.02 -2.95 -11.42
N THR A 17 -11.83 -2.64 -10.93
CA THR A 17 -11.00 -1.54 -11.45
C THR A 17 -10.25 -2.05 -12.69
N THR A 18 -10.30 -1.31 -13.78
CA THR A 18 -9.65 -1.62 -15.06
C THR A 18 -8.14 -1.83 -14.85
N ALA A 19 -7.66 -3.05 -15.12
CA ALA A 19 -6.29 -3.49 -14.85
C ALA A 19 -5.25 -2.69 -15.68
N ILE A 20 -4.57 -1.73 -15.04
CA ILE A 20 -3.38 -1.07 -15.60
C ILE A 20 -2.14 -1.84 -15.13
N GLY A 21 -1.61 -2.73 -15.96
CA GLY A 21 -0.38 -3.48 -15.72
C GLY A 21 -0.57 -4.65 -14.73
N THR A 22 -0.26 -5.86 -15.17
CA THR A 22 -0.57 -7.17 -14.55
C THR A 22 0.17 -7.49 -13.24
N ASP A 23 0.67 -6.50 -12.50
CA ASP A 23 1.34 -6.72 -11.22
C ASP A 23 0.30 -6.74 -10.09
N THR A 24 -0.52 -7.78 -10.08
CA THR A 24 -1.35 -8.10 -8.92
C THR A 24 -0.53 -8.85 -7.88
N LEU A 25 -0.92 -8.69 -6.62
CA LEU A 25 -0.39 -9.47 -5.51
C LEU A 25 -1.57 -10.07 -4.77
N TRP A 26 -1.61 -11.41 -4.72
CA TRP A 26 -2.71 -12.19 -4.13
C TRP A 26 -4.06 -11.96 -4.82
N GLY A 27 -4.03 -11.75 -6.13
CA GLY A 27 -5.19 -11.43 -6.95
C GLY A 27 -5.71 -10.00 -6.78
N LEU A 28 -4.94 -9.13 -6.11
CA LEU A 28 -5.33 -7.75 -5.82
C LEU A 28 -4.38 -6.78 -6.52
N ASP A 29 -4.93 -5.78 -7.20
CA ASP A 29 -4.15 -4.61 -7.59
C ASP A 29 -3.76 -3.79 -6.34
N VAL A 30 -2.92 -2.78 -6.53
CA VAL A 30 -2.43 -1.93 -5.42
C VAL A 30 -3.56 -1.24 -4.64
N HIS A 31 -4.65 -0.84 -5.31
CA HIS A 31 -5.78 -0.16 -4.69
C HIS A 31 -6.63 -1.15 -3.90
N ALA A 32 -6.93 -2.31 -4.48
CA ALA A 32 -7.66 -3.38 -3.83
C ALA A 32 -6.89 -3.93 -2.63
N LEU A 33 -5.58 -4.09 -2.74
CA LEU A 33 -4.70 -4.49 -1.63
C LEU A 33 -4.72 -3.44 -0.52
N HIS A 34 -4.59 -2.15 -0.86
CA HIS A 34 -4.66 -1.06 0.10
C HIS A 34 -6.01 -1.03 0.84
N ASP A 35 -7.10 -1.13 0.10
CA ASP A 35 -8.45 -1.05 0.66
C ASP A 35 -8.73 -2.24 1.57
N ARG A 36 -8.24 -3.44 1.21
CA ARG A 36 -8.41 -4.64 2.01
C ARG A 36 -7.56 -4.62 3.28
N LEU A 37 -6.33 -4.08 3.22
CA LEU A 37 -5.49 -3.85 4.40
C LEU A 37 -6.14 -2.90 5.41
N TRP A 38 -6.82 -1.87 4.93
CA TRP A 38 -7.55 -0.94 5.79
C TRP A 38 -8.88 -1.51 6.29
N ALA A 39 -9.58 -2.28 5.47
CA ALA A 39 -10.81 -2.97 5.88
C ALA A 39 -10.55 -3.95 7.03
N ALA A 40 -9.43 -4.67 7.00
CA ALA A 40 -8.99 -5.54 8.09
C ALA A 40 -8.74 -4.78 9.41
N ARG A 41 -8.57 -3.45 9.36
CA ARG A 41 -8.43 -2.54 10.52
C ARG A 41 -9.71 -1.78 10.85
N GLY A 42 -10.85 -2.20 10.29
CA GLY A 42 -12.14 -1.56 10.51
C GLY A 42 -12.30 -0.19 9.83
N LEU A 43 -11.45 0.14 8.85
CA LEU A 43 -11.56 1.35 8.04
C LEU A 43 -12.03 1.01 6.62
N THR A 44 -13.05 1.73 6.13
CA THR A 44 -13.48 1.61 4.75
C THR A 44 -12.89 2.76 3.94
N ILE A 45 -12.06 2.44 2.94
CA ILE A 45 -11.55 3.47 2.02
C ILE A 45 -12.61 3.76 0.96
N VAL A 46 -12.84 5.05 0.69
CA VAL A 46 -13.87 5.49 -0.27
C VAL A 46 -13.26 6.47 -1.26
N ARG A 47 -13.45 6.20 -2.55
CA ARG A 47 -12.94 7.01 -3.67
C ARG A 47 -14.08 7.61 -4.50
N PRO A 48 -13.85 8.76 -5.14
CA PRO A 48 -14.75 9.29 -6.17
C PRO A 48 -14.98 8.24 -7.27
N GLY A 49 -16.20 8.19 -7.82
CA GLY A 49 -16.59 7.28 -8.89
C GLY A 49 -16.76 5.81 -8.48
N THR A 50 -16.55 5.46 -7.21
CA THR A 50 -16.74 4.08 -6.72
C THR A 50 -18.14 3.86 -6.18
N THR A 51 -18.56 2.59 -6.10
CA THR A 51 -19.82 2.23 -5.44
C THR A 51 -19.54 1.81 -4.00
N LEU A 52 -20.23 2.43 -3.04
CA LEU A 52 -20.16 2.03 -1.64
C LEU A 52 -21.10 0.85 -1.39
N THR A 53 -20.55 -0.30 -0.99
CA THR A 53 -21.34 -1.49 -0.63
C THR A 53 -22.26 -1.22 0.56
N GLU A 54 -23.48 -1.76 0.55
CA GLU A 54 -24.44 -1.58 1.65
C GLU A 54 -23.96 -2.17 2.99
N THR A 55 -23.07 -3.15 2.93
CA THR A 55 -22.44 -3.78 4.10
C THR A 55 -21.30 -2.96 4.69
N ALA A 56 -20.88 -1.88 4.03
CA ALA A 56 -19.80 -1.03 4.52
C ALA A 56 -20.20 -0.34 5.84
N ARG A 57 -19.42 -0.58 6.89
CA ARG A 57 -19.66 -0.08 8.25
C ARG A 57 -18.36 0.43 8.84
N GLY A 58 -18.48 1.21 9.92
CA GLY A 58 -17.34 1.73 10.67
C GLY A 58 -16.93 3.13 10.22
N THR A 59 -15.63 3.39 10.22
CA THR A 59 -15.08 4.69 9.84
C THR A 59 -14.70 4.67 8.36
N PHE A 60 -15.20 5.64 7.61
CA PHE A 60 -14.87 5.86 6.21
C PHE A 60 -13.72 6.84 6.09
N VAL A 61 -12.73 6.51 5.27
CA VAL A 61 -11.62 7.39 4.90
C VAL A 61 -11.80 7.77 3.44
N LEU A 62 -12.06 9.04 3.21
CA LEU A 62 -12.32 9.63 1.91
C LEU A 62 -10.99 10.09 1.31
N VAL A 63 -10.57 9.43 0.24
CA VAL A 63 -9.29 9.67 -0.45
C VAL A 63 -9.54 9.99 -1.92
N ASN A 64 -8.60 10.67 -2.57
CA ASN A 64 -8.68 10.89 -4.03
C ASN A 64 -8.49 9.56 -4.77
N HIS A 65 -8.88 9.53 -6.05
CA HIS A 65 -8.89 8.31 -6.86
C HIS A 65 -7.56 7.54 -6.82
N HIS A 66 -6.43 8.25 -6.95
CA HIS A 66 -5.11 7.62 -6.99
C HIS A 66 -4.37 7.64 -5.66
N ASP A 67 -4.97 8.16 -4.59
CA ASP A 67 -4.23 8.34 -3.34
C ASP A 67 -4.28 7.06 -2.49
N LEU A 68 -3.12 6.71 -1.95
CA LEU A 68 -2.94 5.64 -0.98
C LEU A 68 -2.29 6.22 0.29
N ILE A 69 -2.92 5.95 1.42
CA ILE A 69 -2.45 6.38 2.73
C ILE A 69 -1.73 5.22 3.41
N VAL A 70 -0.50 5.47 3.87
CA VAL A 70 0.32 4.48 4.57
C VAL A 70 0.80 5.08 5.89
N ASP A 71 0.03 4.87 6.97
CA ASP A 71 0.44 5.26 8.32
C ASP A 71 -0.35 4.49 9.39
N ALA A 72 0.33 3.75 10.25
CA ALA A 72 -0.29 2.92 11.29
C ALA A 72 -1.14 3.71 12.32
N THR A 73 -0.99 5.02 12.42
CA THR A 73 -1.74 5.86 13.37
C THR A 73 -3.15 6.22 12.90
N LEU A 74 -3.49 5.96 11.63
CA LEU A 74 -4.81 6.28 11.08
C LEU A 74 -5.94 5.57 11.84
N GLU A 75 -5.73 4.34 12.28
CA GLU A 75 -6.70 3.59 13.09
C GLU A 75 -6.93 4.24 14.46
N SER A 76 -5.85 4.61 15.16
CA SER A 76 -5.93 5.33 16.44
C SER A 76 -6.65 6.68 16.27
N MET A 77 -6.39 7.39 15.17
CA MET A 77 -7.11 8.61 14.84
C MET A 77 -8.62 8.37 14.65
N ALA A 78 -8.99 7.29 13.95
CA ALA A 78 -10.38 6.89 13.76
C ALA A 78 -11.07 6.52 15.07
N GLN A 79 -10.38 5.88 16.00
CA GLN A 79 -10.92 5.52 17.33
C GLN A 79 -11.12 6.76 18.22
N THR A 80 -10.21 7.74 18.15
CA THR A 80 -10.27 8.97 18.97
C THR A 80 -11.15 10.08 18.41
N LEU A 81 -11.83 9.84 17.27
CA LEU A 81 -12.75 10.82 16.70
C LEU A 81 -13.97 10.98 17.62
N SER A 82 -14.28 12.21 18.01
CA SER A 82 -15.45 12.52 18.85
C SER A 82 -16.76 12.17 18.12
N PRO A 83 -17.77 11.60 18.79
CA PRO A 83 -19.05 11.28 18.17
C PRO A 83 -19.83 12.51 17.68
N ARG A 84 -19.49 13.71 18.16
CA ARG A 84 -20.09 14.98 17.68
C ARG A 84 -19.51 15.44 16.35
N ILE A 85 -18.31 14.96 15.98
CA ILE A 85 -17.66 15.32 14.72
C ILE A 85 -18.16 14.35 13.65
N ARG A 86 -18.88 14.89 12.66
CA ARG A 86 -19.35 14.12 11.50
C ARG A 86 -18.30 14.04 10.40
N LEU A 87 -17.44 15.05 10.29
CA LEU A 87 -16.38 15.10 9.28
C LEU A 87 -15.09 15.65 9.87
N CYS A 88 -14.00 14.91 9.73
CA CYS A 88 -12.67 15.34 10.14
C CYS A 88 -11.74 15.39 8.93
N ARG A 89 -11.15 16.55 8.67
CA ARG A 89 -10.03 16.67 7.73
C ARG A 89 -8.73 16.33 8.45
N LEU A 90 -7.98 15.39 7.89
CA LEU A 90 -6.66 15.02 8.37
C LEU A 90 -5.62 15.58 7.39
N ASP A 91 -4.85 16.56 7.82
CA ASP A 91 -3.70 17.04 7.05
C ASP A 91 -2.47 16.18 7.38
N LEU A 92 -1.92 15.55 6.35
CA LEU A 92 -0.82 14.62 6.48
C LEU A 92 0.50 15.35 6.31
N TYR A 93 1.45 15.08 7.20
CA TYR A 93 2.82 15.55 7.06
C TYR A 93 3.79 14.37 7.14
N SER A 94 4.76 14.37 6.23
CA SER A 94 5.84 13.39 6.28
C SER A 94 6.80 13.74 7.42
N LYS A 95 7.11 12.77 8.27
CA LYS A 95 8.26 12.82 9.19
C LYS A 95 9.55 12.37 8.53
N HIS A 96 9.46 11.78 7.34
CA HIS A 96 10.56 11.17 6.59
C HIS A 96 11.02 12.13 5.49
N GLY A 97 11.74 13.15 5.92
CA GLY A 97 12.67 13.92 5.10
C GLY A 97 13.89 14.23 5.95
N PRO A 98 15.08 14.48 5.37
CA PRO A 98 16.15 15.04 6.16
C PRO A 98 15.63 16.33 6.78
N ASN A 99 15.51 16.35 8.11
CA ASN A 99 15.12 17.54 8.87
C ASN A 99 16.19 18.64 8.80
N PHE A 100 17.16 18.50 7.90
CA PHE A 100 18.30 19.36 7.76
C PHE A 100 18.62 19.61 6.30
N THR A 101 19.06 20.84 6.02
CA THR A 101 19.78 21.16 4.80
C THR A 101 21.27 21.07 5.11
N GLU A 102 22.03 20.38 4.27
CA GLU A 102 23.49 20.43 4.29
C GLU A 102 23.95 21.62 3.46
N VAL A 103 24.67 22.54 4.10
CA VAL A 103 25.36 23.64 3.43
C VAL A 103 26.83 23.30 3.42
N LEU A 104 27.38 23.09 2.22
CA LEU A 104 28.82 22.95 2.00
C LEU A 104 29.40 24.36 1.78
N GLU A 105 30.42 24.69 2.54
CA GLU A 105 31.25 25.87 2.28
C GLU A 105 32.57 25.38 1.71
N THR A 106 32.89 25.88 0.52
CA THR A 106 34.16 25.62 -0.18
C THR A 106 34.98 26.90 -0.27
N ASP A 107 36.30 26.77 -0.44
CA ASP A 107 37.16 27.90 -0.79
C ASP A 107 37.13 28.20 -2.29
N ALA A 108 37.98 29.11 -2.75
CA ALA A 108 38.08 29.50 -4.15
C ALA A 108 38.63 28.39 -5.07
N ASP A 109 39.24 27.35 -4.49
CA ASP A 109 39.79 26.18 -5.20
C ASP A 109 38.86 24.95 -5.06
N ASP A 110 37.57 25.17 -4.72
CA ASP A 110 36.55 24.13 -4.47
C ASP A 110 36.90 23.11 -3.37
N ARG A 111 37.83 23.45 -2.47
CA ARG A 111 38.16 22.58 -1.33
C ARG A 111 37.12 22.75 -0.23
N LEU A 112 36.63 21.62 0.29
CA LEU A 112 35.65 21.62 1.37
C LEU A 112 36.24 22.24 2.64
N LEU A 113 35.73 23.40 3.04
CA LEU A 113 36.10 24.08 4.28
C LEU A 113 35.21 23.62 5.44
N ARG A 114 33.90 23.54 5.22
CA ARG A 114 32.93 23.27 6.28
C ARG A 114 31.65 22.64 5.75
N LEU A 115 31.15 21.64 6.47
CA LEU A 115 29.82 21.08 6.27
C LEU A 115 28.93 21.49 7.45
N THR A 116 27.90 22.29 7.21
CA THR A 116 26.94 22.70 8.25
C THR A 116 25.58 22.07 8.01
N ARG A 117 25.06 21.34 9.00
CA ARG A 117 23.68 20.84 9.02
C ARG A 117 22.76 21.86 9.68
N ARG A 118 21.83 22.43 8.92
CA ARG A 118 20.79 23.33 9.46
C ARG A 118 19.50 22.57 9.66
N TYR A 119 19.22 22.18 10.90
CA TYR A 119 17.99 21.49 11.22
C TYR A 119 16.81 22.47 11.18
N THR A 120 15.98 22.37 10.14
CA THR A 120 14.70 23.07 10.07
C THR A 120 13.62 21.99 10.08
N PRO A 121 12.68 21.99 11.05
CA PRO A 121 11.56 21.08 11.02
C PRO A 121 10.65 21.45 9.83
N GLN A 122 11.01 20.97 8.64
CA GLN A 122 10.18 21.09 7.45
C GLN A 122 9.08 20.05 7.57
N ARG A 123 7.92 20.48 8.05
CA ARG A 123 6.68 19.74 7.84
C ARG A 123 6.30 19.91 6.37
N THR A 124 6.77 19.00 5.53
CA THR A 124 6.30 18.94 4.15
C THR A 124 4.90 18.35 4.17
N SER A 125 3.90 19.18 3.87
CA SER A 125 2.52 18.73 3.70
C SER A 125 2.47 17.67 2.60
N SER A 126 2.13 16.44 2.98
CA SER A 126 2.01 15.32 2.04
C SER A 126 0.65 15.30 1.34
N GLY A 127 -0.34 16.02 1.88
CA GLY A 127 -1.70 16.04 1.37
C GLY A 127 -2.72 16.04 2.51
N HIS A 128 -3.97 15.73 2.18
CA HIS A 128 -5.01 15.57 3.19
C HIS A 128 -6.00 14.48 2.77
N VAL A 129 -6.61 13.87 3.77
CA VAL A 129 -7.74 12.96 3.60
C VAL A 129 -8.88 13.45 4.47
N MET A 130 -10.10 12.99 4.21
CA MET A 130 -11.21 13.21 5.13
C MET A 130 -11.63 11.90 5.79
N MET A 131 -12.18 12.00 6.99
CA MET A 131 -12.63 10.87 7.77
C MET A 131 -14.04 11.15 8.30
N THR A 132 -14.92 10.17 8.19
CA THR A 132 -16.32 10.28 8.63
C THR A 132 -16.82 8.93 9.13
N ARG A 133 -17.73 8.92 10.11
CA ARG A 133 -18.53 7.73 10.47
C ARG A 133 -19.92 7.74 9.85
N ASP A 134 -20.24 8.81 9.12
CA ASP A 134 -21.51 9.01 8.46
C ASP A 134 -21.46 8.45 7.04
N ALA A 135 -22.15 7.32 6.84
CA ALA A 135 -22.24 6.65 5.55
C ALA A 135 -22.90 7.53 4.47
N SER A 136 -23.75 8.48 4.84
CA SER A 136 -24.36 9.40 3.87
C SER A 136 -23.33 10.34 3.25
N LEU A 137 -22.34 10.79 4.03
CA LEU A 137 -21.23 11.60 3.53
C LEU A 137 -20.30 10.78 2.64
N ALA A 138 -20.03 9.54 3.02
CA ALA A 138 -19.25 8.60 2.20
C ALA A 138 -19.92 8.31 0.84
N ARG A 139 -21.25 8.09 0.82
CA ARG A 139 -22.00 7.91 -0.43
C ARG A 139 -21.95 9.15 -1.32
N ARG A 140 -22.06 10.35 -0.75
CA ARG A 140 -21.92 11.60 -1.51
C ARG A 140 -20.52 11.75 -2.10
N TRP A 141 -19.50 11.36 -1.34
CA TRP A 141 -18.12 11.38 -1.83
C TRP A 141 -17.94 10.48 -3.06
N CYS A 142 -18.43 9.25 -3.01
CA CYS A 142 -18.25 8.29 -4.10
C CYS A 142 -19.16 8.57 -5.30
N ALA A 143 -20.29 9.27 -5.12
CA ALA A 143 -21.20 9.65 -6.19
C ALA A 143 -20.66 10.75 -7.12
N THR A 144 -19.52 11.36 -6.80
CA THR A 144 -18.86 12.37 -7.64
C THR A 144 -17.64 11.73 -8.33
N GLU A 145 -17.32 12.12 -9.56
CA GLU A 145 -16.11 11.66 -10.26
C GLU A 145 -14.85 12.42 -9.84
N ASP A 146 -15.00 13.71 -9.50
CA ASP A 146 -13.93 14.60 -9.07
C ASP A 146 -13.87 14.75 -7.54
N ALA A 147 -12.70 14.48 -6.96
CA ALA A 147 -12.48 14.60 -5.53
C ALA A 147 -12.58 16.03 -5.01
N HIS A 148 -12.23 17.04 -5.82
CA HIS A 148 -12.34 18.42 -5.40
C HIS A 148 -13.81 18.82 -5.24
N HIS A 149 -14.66 18.52 -6.24
CA HIS A 149 -16.10 18.68 -6.12
C HIS A 149 -16.71 17.87 -4.97
N ALA A 150 -16.30 16.61 -4.79
CA ALA A 150 -16.75 15.75 -3.69
C ALA A 150 -16.45 16.40 -2.32
N SER A 151 -15.25 16.95 -2.16
CA SER A 151 -14.80 17.65 -0.95
C SER A 151 -15.63 18.89 -0.64
N VAL A 152 -16.00 19.69 -1.66
CA VAL A 152 -16.89 20.84 -1.47
C VAL A 152 -18.28 20.38 -1.06
N GLN A 153 -18.84 19.36 -1.72
CA GLN A 153 -20.19 18.86 -1.43
C GLN A 153 -20.31 18.28 -0.02
N VAL A 154 -19.37 17.42 0.38
CA VAL A 154 -19.39 16.79 1.70
C VAL A 154 -19.25 17.83 2.82
N ARG A 155 -18.38 18.84 2.66
CA ARG A 155 -18.24 19.94 3.64
C ARG A 155 -19.51 20.79 3.78
N ARG A 156 -20.25 21.02 2.69
CA ARG A 156 -21.53 21.76 2.73
C ARG A 156 -22.65 21.01 3.47
N CYS A 157 -22.50 19.71 3.71
CA CYS A 157 -23.50 18.89 4.40
C CYS A 157 -23.29 18.81 5.92
N VAL A 158 -22.28 19.51 6.46
CA VAL A 158 -21.84 19.39 7.85
C VAL A 158 -21.77 20.78 8.48
N ASP A 159 -22.37 20.93 9.65
CA ASP A 159 -22.28 22.17 10.41
C ASP A 159 -20.84 22.44 10.86
N VAL A 160 -20.48 23.71 11.01
CA VAL A 160 -19.12 24.12 11.40
C VAL A 160 -18.67 23.47 12.73
N HIS A 161 -19.60 23.22 13.66
CA HIS A 161 -19.31 22.57 14.95
C HIS A 161 -19.16 21.04 14.86
N GLN A 162 -19.57 20.45 13.74
CA GLN A 162 -19.45 19.02 13.43
C GLN A 162 -18.26 18.74 12.49
N TYR A 163 -17.53 19.78 12.09
CA TYR A 163 -16.32 19.71 11.29
C TYR A 163 -15.09 19.88 12.19
N ALA A 164 -14.11 18.99 12.03
CA ALA A 164 -12.82 19.10 12.69
C ALA A 164 -11.67 19.09 11.68
N ARG A 165 -10.55 19.68 12.09
CA ARG A 165 -9.27 19.60 11.38
C ARG A 165 -8.22 19.08 12.36
N ARG A 166 -7.42 18.10 11.92
CA ARG A 166 -6.32 17.55 12.71
C ARG A 166 -5.10 17.34 11.82
N ASP A 167 -3.92 17.52 12.40
CA ASP A 167 -2.67 17.14 11.77
C ASP A 167 -2.36 15.69 12.14
N MET A 168 -1.85 14.92 11.18
CA MET A 168 -1.41 13.55 11.40
C MET A 168 -0.09 13.29 10.68
N SER A 169 0.80 12.57 11.37
CA SER A 169 1.95 11.96 10.70
C SER A 169 1.43 11.03 9.62
N GLY A 170 1.99 11.09 8.42
CA GLY A 170 1.64 10.15 7.38
C GLY A 170 2.08 10.63 6.03
N ILE A 171 2.19 9.67 5.11
CA ILE A 171 2.52 9.96 3.72
C ILE A 171 1.31 9.57 2.88
N LEU A 172 0.82 10.55 2.14
CA LEU A 172 -0.10 10.33 1.03
C LEU A 172 0.74 10.12 -0.21
N HIS A 173 0.57 8.97 -0.82
CA HIS A 173 1.26 8.66 -2.04
C HIS A 173 0.26 8.59 -3.19
N SER A 174 0.68 9.08 -4.36
CA SER A 174 -0.12 8.97 -5.57
C SER A 174 0.27 7.71 -6.35
N ALA A 175 -0.70 6.81 -6.55
CA ALA A 175 -0.65 5.66 -7.44
C ALA A 175 -1.13 6.01 -8.86
N ALA A 176 -0.99 7.27 -9.30
CA ALA A 176 -1.39 7.70 -10.64
C ALA A 176 -0.53 7.06 -11.76
N SER A 177 0.63 6.49 -11.40
CA SER A 177 1.42 5.67 -12.30
C SER A 177 1.79 4.34 -11.64
N PHE A 178 1.93 3.32 -12.47
CA PHE A 178 2.37 1.99 -12.08
C PHE A 178 3.70 2.00 -11.30
N SER A 179 4.70 2.74 -11.79
CA SER A 179 6.00 2.85 -11.11
C SER A 179 5.88 3.54 -9.74
N ALA A 180 4.95 4.48 -9.59
CA ALA A 180 4.67 5.09 -8.29
C ALA A 180 4.01 4.09 -7.34
N ALA A 181 2.98 3.38 -7.80
CA ALA A 181 2.33 2.31 -7.04
C ALA A 181 3.35 1.25 -6.56
N ARG A 182 4.22 0.77 -7.45
CA ARG A 182 5.26 -0.23 -7.10
C ARG A 182 6.22 0.25 -6.02
N ARG A 183 6.65 1.52 -6.05
CA ARG A 183 7.55 2.08 -5.02
C ARG A 183 6.92 2.11 -3.63
N MET A 184 5.60 2.07 -3.54
CA MET A 184 4.87 2.19 -2.29
C MET A 184 4.50 0.84 -1.68
N LEU A 185 4.51 -0.23 -2.49
CA LEU A 185 4.15 -1.56 -2.04
C LEU A 185 4.95 -2.00 -0.81
N PRO A 186 6.28 -1.81 -0.69
CA PRO A 186 6.99 -2.20 0.53
C PRO A 186 6.43 -1.52 1.79
N SER A 187 6.09 -0.23 1.71
CA SER A 187 5.49 0.52 2.82
C SER A 187 4.10 -0.01 3.14
N LEU A 188 3.28 -0.26 2.11
CA LEU A 188 1.93 -0.83 2.27
C LEU A 188 2.00 -2.24 2.89
N LEU A 189 2.91 -3.07 2.40
CA LEU A 189 3.09 -4.46 2.79
C LEU A 189 3.72 -4.63 4.17
N SER A 190 4.42 -3.61 4.67
CA SER A 190 4.85 -3.57 6.08
C SER A 190 3.67 -3.66 7.06
N MET A 191 2.46 -3.30 6.62
CA MET A 191 1.22 -3.40 7.40
C MET A 191 0.56 -4.79 7.32
N VAL A 192 0.99 -5.69 6.43
CA VAL A 192 0.32 -7.00 6.21
C VAL A 192 0.29 -7.88 7.45
N ALA A 193 1.29 -7.78 8.33
CA ALA A 193 1.40 -8.69 9.48
C ALA A 193 0.15 -8.74 10.36
N LEU A 194 -0.64 -7.66 10.40
CA LEU A 194 -1.87 -7.56 11.19
C LEU A 194 -3.14 -7.92 10.41
N SER A 195 -3.05 -8.25 9.12
CA SER A 195 -4.19 -8.43 8.21
C SER A 195 -4.06 -9.62 7.26
N ALA A 196 -3.10 -10.50 7.54
CA ALA A 196 -2.76 -11.61 6.67
C ALA A 196 -3.94 -12.60 6.44
N PRO A 197 -4.72 -13.00 7.45
CA PRO A 197 -5.85 -13.91 7.25
C PRO A 197 -6.91 -13.36 6.29
N GLU A 198 -7.23 -12.06 6.40
CA GLU A 198 -8.22 -11.39 5.55
C GLU A 198 -7.77 -11.33 4.09
N LEU A 199 -6.46 -11.37 3.85
CA LEU A 199 -5.84 -11.40 2.52
C LEU A 199 -5.64 -12.82 1.98
N GLY A 200 -5.99 -13.87 2.74
CA GLY A 200 -5.78 -15.26 2.33
C GLY A 200 -4.31 -15.68 2.33
N VAL A 201 -3.47 -14.99 3.10
CA VAL A 201 -2.03 -15.24 3.16
C VAL A 201 -1.59 -15.62 4.56
N VAL A 202 -0.48 -16.35 4.62
CA VAL A 202 0.11 -16.85 5.85
C VAL A 202 1.59 -16.52 5.91
N SER A 203 2.11 -16.38 7.12
CA SER A 203 3.55 -16.29 7.33
C SER A 203 4.16 -17.69 7.25
N ILE A 204 5.07 -17.86 6.30
CA ILE A 204 5.81 -19.12 6.07
C ILE A 204 7.26 -19.06 6.60
N GLY A 205 7.65 -17.90 7.15
CA GLY A 205 8.96 -17.62 7.71
C GLY A 205 9.03 -16.16 8.20
N VAL A 206 10.12 -15.80 8.89
CA VAL A 206 10.29 -14.44 9.43
C VAL A 206 10.26 -13.42 8.30
N GLY A 207 9.20 -12.60 8.25
CA GLY A 207 8.99 -11.61 7.20
C GLY A 207 8.62 -12.17 5.83
N VAL A 208 8.31 -13.47 5.72
CA VAL A 208 7.94 -14.11 4.44
C VAL A 208 6.44 -14.41 4.43
N TRP A 209 5.73 -13.87 3.45
CA TRP A 209 4.28 -13.97 3.28
C TRP A 209 3.92 -14.58 1.93
N ALA A 210 3.02 -15.55 1.94
CA ALA A 210 2.56 -16.25 0.73
C ALA A 210 1.10 -16.72 0.88
N PRO A 211 0.40 -17.03 -0.23
CA PRO A 211 -0.90 -17.69 -0.20
C PRO A 211 -0.87 -18.95 0.67
N ALA A 212 -1.95 -19.20 1.41
CA ALA A 212 -2.06 -20.38 2.29
C ALA A 212 -1.90 -21.72 1.55
N THR A 213 -2.13 -21.74 0.23
CA THR A 213 -2.02 -22.91 -0.64
C THR A 213 -0.60 -23.16 -1.17
N MET A 214 0.35 -22.25 -0.91
CA MET A 214 1.69 -22.35 -1.44
C MET A 214 2.51 -23.44 -0.72
N VAL A 215 3.21 -24.27 -1.51
CA VAL A 215 4.13 -25.29 -0.99
C VAL A 215 5.57 -24.87 -1.32
N ILE A 216 6.41 -24.76 -0.29
CA ILE A 216 7.84 -24.47 -0.45
C ILE A 216 8.61 -25.78 -0.44
N PRO A 217 9.29 -26.16 -1.54
CA PRO A 217 10.06 -27.39 -1.57
C PRO A 217 11.26 -27.31 -0.62
N ARG A 218 11.63 -28.46 -0.05
CA ARG A 218 12.88 -28.59 0.73
C ARG A 218 14.06 -28.20 -0.17
N GLY A 219 14.89 -27.27 0.30
CA GLY A 219 16.07 -26.78 -0.43
C GLY A 219 15.92 -25.38 -1.01
N ALA A 220 14.69 -24.85 -1.13
CA ALA A 220 14.50 -23.42 -1.38
C ALA A 220 14.95 -22.60 -0.15
N ARG A 221 15.60 -21.45 -0.39
CA ARG A 221 16.01 -20.52 0.66
C ARG A 221 15.35 -19.16 0.44
N ILE A 222 14.51 -18.76 1.39
CA ILE A 222 13.79 -17.50 1.36
C ILE A 222 14.16 -16.72 2.61
N VAL A 223 14.71 -15.52 2.43
CA VAL A 223 15.15 -14.63 3.52
C VAL A 223 14.31 -13.36 3.45
N GLY A 224 13.50 -13.10 4.48
CA GLY A 224 12.58 -11.97 4.52
C GLY A 224 13.25 -10.58 4.56
N PRO A 225 12.49 -9.49 4.28
CA PRO A 225 11.06 -9.51 4.02
C PRO A 225 10.73 -9.86 2.55
N VAL A 226 9.84 -10.82 2.34
CA VAL A 226 9.46 -11.31 1.01
C VAL A 226 7.94 -11.51 0.95
N TRP A 227 7.32 -11.03 -0.12
CA TRP A 227 5.91 -11.25 -0.41
C TRP A 227 5.77 -11.98 -1.74
N ILE A 228 5.17 -13.17 -1.71
CA ILE A 228 5.07 -14.05 -2.87
C ILE A 228 3.61 -14.08 -3.32
N GLY A 229 3.36 -13.79 -4.59
CA GLY A 229 2.06 -13.79 -5.22
C GLY A 229 1.48 -15.19 -5.44
N SER A 230 0.22 -15.20 -5.85
CA SER A 230 -0.51 -16.41 -6.26
C SER A 230 0.02 -16.96 -7.57
N GLY A 231 -0.02 -18.29 -7.70
CA GLY A 231 0.46 -18.99 -8.90
C GLY A 231 1.98 -19.06 -9.05
N VAL A 232 2.75 -18.40 -8.18
CA VAL A 232 4.22 -18.47 -8.21
C VAL A 232 4.70 -19.87 -7.83
N ALA A 233 5.40 -20.53 -8.75
CA ALA A 233 6.12 -21.76 -8.45
C ALA A 233 7.49 -21.43 -7.83
N VAL A 234 7.80 -22.06 -6.69
CA VAL A 234 9.14 -22.05 -6.09
C VAL A 234 9.72 -23.44 -6.19
N HIS A 235 10.93 -23.56 -6.71
CA HIS A 235 11.64 -24.80 -6.94
C HIS A 235 12.71 -25.06 -5.88
N ALA A 236 13.12 -26.32 -5.74
CA ALA A 236 14.22 -26.68 -4.86
C ALA A 236 15.52 -26.04 -5.37
N GLY A 237 16.20 -25.28 -4.52
CA GLY A 237 17.43 -24.56 -4.87
C GLY A 237 17.24 -23.06 -5.11
N ASP A 238 16.00 -22.60 -5.29
CA ASP A 238 15.69 -21.18 -5.43
C ASP A 238 16.18 -20.36 -4.23
N ARG A 239 16.67 -19.16 -4.50
CA ARG A 239 17.15 -18.20 -3.49
C ARG A 239 16.43 -16.88 -3.67
N ILE A 240 15.54 -16.55 -2.73
CA ILE A 240 14.80 -15.28 -2.74
C ILE A 240 15.22 -14.50 -1.51
N ILE A 241 15.88 -13.36 -1.71
CA ILE A 241 16.43 -12.52 -0.62
C ILE A 241 15.71 -11.18 -0.65
N GLY A 242 15.11 -10.82 0.49
CA GLY A 242 14.34 -9.59 0.65
C GLY A 242 15.19 -8.33 0.82
N PRO A 243 14.58 -7.13 0.71
CA PRO A 243 13.16 -6.88 0.45
C PRO A 243 12.75 -7.21 -0.99
N ALA A 244 11.81 -8.13 -1.19
CA ALA A 244 11.38 -8.57 -2.51
C ALA A 244 9.87 -8.80 -2.60
N ILE A 245 9.28 -8.45 -3.74
CA ILE A 245 7.88 -8.70 -4.08
C ILE A 245 7.89 -9.53 -5.36
N VAL A 246 7.40 -10.76 -5.27
CA VAL A 246 7.17 -11.63 -6.43
C VAL A 246 5.68 -11.53 -6.75
N PHE A 247 5.33 -10.84 -7.83
CA PHE A 247 3.93 -10.65 -8.23
C PHE A 247 3.28 -11.98 -8.65
N ASP A 248 1.96 -11.96 -8.72
CA ASP A 248 1.19 -13.12 -9.16
C ASP A 248 1.65 -13.56 -10.55
N GLN A 249 1.71 -14.87 -10.75
CA GLN A 249 1.79 -15.43 -12.08
C GLN A 249 0.37 -15.82 -12.50
N PRO A 250 -0.18 -15.25 -13.59
CA PRO A 250 -1.45 -15.72 -14.12
C PRO A 250 -1.28 -17.21 -14.40
N ASP A 251 -2.21 -18.00 -13.88
CA ASP A 251 -2.17 -19.45 -13.93
C ASP A 251 -1.76 -19.90 -15.34
N ARG A 252 -0.58 -20.52 -15.48
CA ARG A 252 -0.16 -21.10 -16.78
C ARG A 252 -1.07 -22.26 -17.20
N GLY A 253 -1.99 -22.66 -16.31
CA GLY A 253 -2.74 -23.89 -16.26
C GLY A 253 -3.72 -24.24 -17.37
N GLU A 254 -3.73 -23.57 -18.53
CA GLU A 254 -4.51 -24.05 -19.68
C GLU A 254 -3.77 -24.12 -21.02
N ARG A 255 -2.59 -23.50 -21.18
CA ARG A 255 -1.83 -23.63 -22.43
C ARG A 255 -0.74 -24.70 -22.41
N ASP A 256 -0.19 -25.01 -21.24
CA ASP A 256 0.94 -25.94 -21.16
C ASP A 256 0.52 -27.41 -20.92
N ARG A 257 -0.74 -27.68 -20.56
CA ARG A 257 -1.26 -29.06 -20.48
C ARG A 257 -1.47 -29.72 -21.85
N GLU A 258 -1.46 -28.93 -22.94
CA GLU A 258 -1.48 -29.46 -24.31
C GLU A 258 -0.07 -29.67 -24.90
N SER A 259 0.99 -29.18 -24.23
CA SER A 259 2.36 -29.22 -24.74
C SER A 259 3.35 -30.09 -23.94
N ASP A 260 2.86 -30.84 -22.93
CA ASP A 260 3.64 -31.87 -22.19
C ASP A 260 3.88 -33.15 -23.02
N GLY A 261 4.39 -32.92 -24.22
CA GLY A 261 5.09 -33.84 -25.08
C GLY A 261 6.39 -33.25 -25.61
N PHE A 262 7.11 -32.36 -24.91
CA PHE A 262 8.54 -32.14 -25.19
C PHE A 262 9.28 -31.37 -24.07
N GLY A 263 10.30 -31.99 -23.49
CA GLY A 263 11.06 -31.47 -22.34
C GLY A 263 11.97 -30.28 -22.67
N GLY A 264 11.93 -29.26 -21.81
CA GLY A 264 12.89 -28.15 -21.81
C GLY A 264 12.77 -27.29 -20.55
N SER A 265 13.65 -27.50 -19.57
CA SER A 265 13.71 -26.72 -18.33
C SER A 265 14.32 -25.34 -18.60
N ALA A 266 13.53 -24.26 -18.52
CA ALA A 266 14.03 -22.89 -18.50
C ALA A 266 14.15 -22.41 -17.04
N GLY A 267 15.38 -22.17 -16.58
CA GLY A 267 15.67 -21.62 -15.26
C GLY A 267 15.25 -20.15 -15.16
N ILE A 268 14.64 -19.79 -14.03
CA ILE A 268 14.32 -18.40 -13.70
C ILE A 268 15.56 -17.80 -13.02
N GLU A 269 16.41 -17.12 -13.80
CA GLU A 269 17.34 -16.14 -13.24
C GLU A 269 16.56 -14.86 -12.95
N THR A 270 16.37 -14.56 -11.66
CA THR A 270 15.75 -13.30 -11.26
C THR A 270 16.82 -12.21 -11.29
N GLU A 271 16.70 -11.30 -12.26
CA GLU A 271 17.55 -10.12 -12.40
C GLU A 271 17.45 -9.25 -11.14
N ALA A 272 18.57 -9.09 -10.44
CA ALA A 272 18.67 -8.24 -9.27
C ALA A 272 18.39 -6.78 -9.67
N GLN A 273 17.42 -6.16 -9.01
CA GLN A 273 17.09 -4.77 -9.20
C GLN A 273 18.30 -3.89 -8.81
N GLU A 274 18.96 -3.30 -9.81
CA GLU A 274 20.12 -2.41 -9.65
C GLU A 274 19.74 -1.27 -8.68
N ALA A 275 20.53 -1.13 -7.60
CA ALA A 275 20.44 0.00 -6.69
C ALA A 275 20.62 1.33 -7.47
N PRO A 276 20.02 2.45 -7.03
CA PRO A 276 20.18 3.72 -7.72
C PRO A 276 21.66 4.09 -7.81
N ARG A 277 22.17 4.21 -9.05
CA ARG A 277 23.48 4.76 -9.34
C ARG A 277 23.54 6.18 -8.79
N VAL A 278 24.33 6.38 -7.75
CA VAL A 278 24.79 7.70 -7.32
C VAL A 278 25.61 8.27 -8.47
N LEU A 279 25.06 9.27 -9.16
CA LEU A 279 25.77 10.07 -10.14
C LEU A 279 26.92 10.79 -9.42
N ALA A 280 28.14 10.29 -9.63
CA ALA A 280 29.34 11.03 -9.33
C ALA A 280 29.38 12.26 -10.24
N LEU A 281 29.39 13.46 -9.63
CA LEU A 281 29.65 14.71 -10.31
C LEU A 281 31.09 14.68 -10.88
N PRO A 282 31.31 15.17 -12.10
CA PRO A 282 32.65 15.20 -12.69
C PRO A 282 33.54 16.16 -11.90
N ALA A 283 34.75 15.70 -11.58
CA ALA A 283 35.81 16.55 -11.06
C ALA A 283 36.10 17.67 -12.06
N ARG A 284 36.07 18.91 -11.58
CA ARG A 284 36.77 20.05 -12.15
C ARG A 284 37.65 20.63 -11.05
#